data_AF-A0A7W4XY74-F1
#
_entry.id   AF-A0A7W4XY74-F1
#
_cell.length_a   1.000
_cell.length_b   1.000
_cell.length_c   1.000
_cell.angle_alpha   90.00
_cell.angle_beta   90.00
_cell.angle_gamma   90.00
#
_symmetry.space_group_name_H-M   'P 1'
#
loop_
_entity.id
_entity.type
_entity.pdbx_description
1 polymer ?
#
loop_
_entity_poly.entity_id
_entity_poly.type
_entity_poly.pdbx_seq_one_letter_code
_entity_poly.pdbx_strand_id
1 'polypeptide(L)'
;MALHVPVPLPRRALLAGAGLLAALGLAAAVALSPPDGRGDAGTAARERLAQVARAQDAWRTGHETYTTRLEDLGLPSRGDLAIVRGDAEGFCAGAHDPGTGAVVFYSPAGGFSAVPCG
;
A
#
# COMPACT_ATOMS: atom_id res chain seq x y z
N MET A 1 -10.03 -66.71 -15.55
CA MET A 1 -10.83 -66.46 -14.33
C MET A 1 -9.95 -65.74 -13.33
N ALA A 2 -10.44 -64.63 -12.74
CA ALA A 2 -9.99 -63.94 -11.52
C ALA A 2 -8.55 -63.36 -11.50
N LEU A 3 -8.22 -62.20 -10.91
CA LEU A 3 -8.95 -61.15 -10.18
C LEU A 3 -7.97 -59.95 -10.06
N HIS A 4 -8.46 -58.71 -10.20
CA HIS A 4 -7.72 -57.50 -9.84
C HIS A 4 -7.64 -57.36 -8.31
N VAL A 5 -6.47 -56.99 -7.78
CA VAL A 5 -6.34 -56.33 -6.47
C VAL A 5 -5.26 -55.22 -6.58
N PRO A 6 -5.57 -53.95 -6.25
CA PRO A 6 -4.61 -52.85 -6.31
C PRO A 6 -3.63 -52.84 -5.12
N VAL A 7 -2.37 -52.49 -5.40
CA VAL A 7 -1.26 -52.41 -4.44
C VAL A 7 -1.25 -51.05 -3.72
N PRO A 8 -1.09 -51.00 -2.38
CA PRO A 8 -0.96 -49.74 -1.64
C PRO A 8 0.47 -49.17 -1.69
N LEU A 9 0.60 -47.86 -1.92
CA LEU A 9 1.87 -47.12 -1.86
C LEU A 9 2.18 -46.67 -0.43
N PRO A 10 3.41 -46.89 0.09
CA PRO A 10 3.84 -46.35 1.37
C PRO A 10 4.26 -44.87 1.27
N ARG A 11 3.85 -44.14 2.31
CA ARG A 11 4.06 -42.71 2.55
C ARG A 11 5.39 -42.51 3.30
N ARG A 12 6.10 -41.43 2.94
CA ARG A 12 7.11 -40.67 3.71
C ARG A 12 8.55 -41.19 3.67
N ALA A 13 9.44 -40.35 3.16
CA ALA A 13 10.34 -39.51 3.97
C ALA A 13 11.62 -39.23 3.19
N LEU A 14 11.69 -38.08 2.51
CA LEU A 14 12.98 -37.54 2.05
C LEU A 14 13.20 -36.20 2.74
N LEU A 15 14.18 -36.28 3.64
CA LEU A 15 14.94 -35.23 4.30
C LEU A 15 15.41 -34.15 3.32
N ALA A 16 15.37 -32.89 3.76
CA ALA A 16 16.42 -31.93 3.44
C ALA A 16 16.42 -30.84 4.52
N GLY A 17 17.34 -30.98 5.47
CA GLY A 17 17.75 -29.89 6.34
C GLY A 17 18.87 -29.09 5.68
N ALA A 18 18.71 -27.77 5.68
CA ALA A 18 19.72 -26.71 5.57
C ALA A 18 18.88 -25.42 5.50
N GLY A 19 18.88 -24.50 6.46
CA GLY A 19 20.02 -23.71 6.89
C GLY A 19 19.62 -22.24 6.75
N LEU A 20 19.47 -21.57 7.90
CA LEU A 20 19.77 -20.14 8.14
C LEU A 20 19.23 -19.08 7.15
N LEU A 21 18.27 -18.25 7.59
CA LEU A 21 18.47 -16.79 7.80
C LEU A 21 17.15 -16.10 8.14
N ALA A 22 17.21 -15.25 9.16
CA ALA A 22 16.12 -14.45 9.65
C ALA A 22 15.67 -13.41 8.61
N ALA A 23 14.36 -13.30 8.41
CA ALA A 23 13.72 -12.07 8.00
C ALA A 23 12.38 -11.98 8.75
N LEU A 24 12.42 -11.30 9.90
CA LEU A 24 11.22 -10.65 10.43
C LEU A 24 10.80 -9.59 9.41
N GLY A 25 9.71 -9.83 8.71
CA GLY A 25 9.04 -8.83 7.89
C GLY A 25 7.56 -9.13 7.92
N LEU A 26 6.82 -8.36 8.74
CA LEU A 26 5.36 -8.41 8.82
C LEU A 26 4.76 -8.41 7.40
N ALA A 27 4.26 -9.55 6.95
CA ALA A 27 3.35 -9.58 5.82
C ALA A 27 2.01 -9.03 6.33
N ALA A 28 1.79 -7.73 6.11
CA ALA A 28 0.50 -7.10 6.29
C ALA A 28 -0.54 -7.91 5.48
N ALA A 29 -1.50 -8.51 6.17
CA ALA A 29 -2.62 -9.16 5.54
C ALA A 29 -3.43 -8.10 4.78
N VAL A 30 -3.24 -8.02 3.46
CA VAL A 30 -4.11 -7.23 2.59
C VAL A 30 -5.40 -8.03 2.46
N ALA A 31 -6.35 -7.75 3.34
CA ALA A 31 -7.72 -8.20 3.18
C ALA A 31 -8.30 -7.54 1.91
N LEU A 32 -8.30 -8.29 0.81
CA LEU A 32 -9.07 -7.96 -0.38
C LEU A 32 -10.55 -8.20 -0.06
N SER A 33 -11.27 -7.15 0.33
CA SER A 33 -12.72 -7.13 0.29
C SER A 33 -13.17 -6.28 -0.91
N PRO A 34 -14.08 -6.78 -1.77
CA PRO A 34 -14.61 -6.00 -2.89
C PRO A 34 -15.53 -4.91 -2.34
N PRO A 35 -15.43 -3.64 -2.79
CA PRO A 35 -16.33 -2.61 -2.30
C PRO A 35 -17.68 -2.73 -3.01
N ASP A 36 -18.69 -3.22 -2.27
CA ASP A 36 -20.08 -2.85 -2.50
C ASP A 36 -20.18 -1.31 -2.50
N GLY A 37 -20.86 -0.76 -3.51
CA GLY A 37 -20.81 0.66 -3.94
C GLY A 37 -21.38 1.72 -2.99
N ARG A 38 -21.12 1.62 -1.68
CA ARG A 38 -21.41 2.63 -0.66
C ARG A 38 -20.40 2.57 0.52
N GLY A 39 -19.15 2.22 0.25
CA GLY A 39 -18.07 2.21 1.23
C GLY A 39 -17.40 3.59 1.39
N ASP A 40 -17.60 4.21 2.56
CA ASP A 40 -16.79 5.22 3.22
C ASP A 40 -15.93 6.13 2.36
N ALA A 41 -16.38 7.36 2.15
CA ALA A 41 -15.65 8.36 1.40
C ALA A 41 -14.26 8.69 2.02
N GLY A 42 -14.05 8.39 3.31
CA GLY A 42 -12.75 8.49 3.98
C GLY A 42 -11.75 7.42 3.49
N THR A 43 -12.25 6.30 3.00
CA THR A 43 -11.47 5.26 2.31
C THR A 43 -10.99 5.78 0.96
N ALA A 44 -11.85 6.49 0.20
CA ALA A 44 -11.45 7.06 -1.09
C ALA A 44 -10.35 8.14 -0.96
N ALA A 45 -10.42 9.00 0.06
CA ALA A 45 -9.35 9.96 0.34
C ALA A 45 -8.03 9.26 0.71
N ARG A 46 -8.09 8.21 1.55
CA ARG A 46 -6.91 7.39 1.91
C ARG A 46 -6.33 6.65 0.71
N GLU A 47 -7.16 6.12 -0.19
CA GLU A 47 -6.73 5.46 -1.41
C GLU A 47 -5.98 6.42 -2.35
N ARG A 48 -6.47 7.66 -2.52
CA ARG A 48 -5.78 8.70 -3.29
C ARG A 48 -4.44 9.07 -2.66
N LEU A 49 -4.40 9.25 -1.34
CA LEU A 49 -3.14 9.52 -0.62
C LEU A 49 -2.15 8.35 -0.74
N ALA A 50 -2.63 7.10 -0.70
CA ALA A 50 -1.79 5.93 -0.94
C ALA A 50 -1.27 5.88 -2.39
N GLN A 51 -2.05 6.37 -3.37
CA GLN A 51 -1.58 6.54 -4.74
C GLN A 51 -0.48 7.59 -4.84
N VAL A 52 -0.63 8.74 -4.16
CA VAL A 52 0.44 9.76 -4.06
C VAL A 52 1.70 9.15 -3.47
N ALA A 53 1.59 8.38 -2.38
CA ALA A 53 2.75 7.77 -1.73
C ALA A 53 3.53 6.86 -2.68
N ARG A 54 2.85 5.99 -3.42
CA ARG A 54 3.51 5.12 -4.42
C ARG A 54 4.17 5.93 -5.54
N ALA A 55 3.52 6.98 -6.01
CA ALA A 55 4.07 7.83 -7.06
C ALA A 55 5.29 8.62 -6.58
N GLN A 56 5.27 9.08 -5.33
CA GLN A 56 6.41 9.73 -4.67
C GLN A 56 7.60 8.78 -4.51
N ASP A 57 7.37 7.52 -4.12
CA ASP A 57 8.45 6.53 -4.03
C ASP A 57 9.08 6.23 -5.39
N ALA A 58 8.26 6.16 -6.45
CA ALA A 58 8.74 6.02 -7.82
C ALA A 58 9.54 7.26 -8.26
N TRP A 59 9.03 8.47 -7.99
CA TRP A 59 9.70 9.73 -8.31
C TRP A 59 11.07 9.84 -7.62
N ARG A 60 11.14 9.51 -6.33
CA ARG A 60 12.37 9.59 -5.53
C ARG A 60 13.49 8.72 -6.11
N THR A 61 13.15 7.57 -6.71
CA THR A 61 14.12 6.66 -7.33
C THR A 61 14.94 7.33 -8.44
N GLY A 62 14.39 8.37 -9.11
CA GLY A 62 15.08 9.11 -10.17
C GLY A 62 15.57 10.51 -9.79
N HIS A 63 15.17 11.04 -8.63
CA HIS A 63 15.39 12.45 -8.28
C HIS A 63 16.01 12.69 -6.90
N GLU A 64 16.17 11.65 -6.08
CA GLU A 64 16.70 11.73 -4.71
C GLU A 64 15.92 12.71 -3.78
N THR A 65 14.71 13.08 -4.17
CA THR A 65 13.84 14.01 -3.44
C THR A 65 12.36 13.68 -3.70
N TYR A 66 11.46 14.20 -2.89
CA TYR A 66 10.03 14.20 -3.12
C TYR A 66 9.57 15.52 -3.78
N THR A 67 8.63 15.45 -4.73
CA THR A 67 8.07 16.64 -5.39
C THR A 67 6.87 17.20 -4.64
N THR A 68 6.57 18.48 -4.80
CA THR A 68 5.33 19.11 -4.32
C THR A 68 4.26 19.24 -5.42
N ARG A 69 4.54 18.80 -6.65
CA ARG A 69 3.64 18.93 -7.80
C ARG A 69 3.00 17.60 -8.13
N LEU A 70 1.68 17.57 -8.24
CA LEU A 70 0.95 16.36 -8.63
C LEU A 70 1.24 15.97 -10.09
N GLU A 71 1.48 16.93 -10.98
CA GLU A 71 1.80 16.66 -12.39
C GLU A 71 3.14 15.94 -12.58
N ASP A 72 4.15 16.22 -11.74
CA ASP A 72 5.44 15.51 -11.74
C ASP A 72 5.24 14.01 -11.45
N LEU A 73 4.19 13.69 -10.69
CA LEU A 73 3.78 12.33 -10.36
C LEU A 73 2.83 11.69 -11.38
N GLY A 74 2.48 12.41 -12.45
CA GLY A 74 1.45 11.99 -13.42
C GLY A 74 0.05 11.92 -12.82
N LEU A 75 -0.20 12.61 -11.71
CA LEU A 75 -1.48 12.63 -11.01
C LEU A 75 -2.29 13.88 -11.38
N PRO A 76 -3.63 13.77 -11.46
CA PRO A 76 -4.46 14.91 -11.79
C PRO A 76 -4.47 15.92 -10.64
N SER A 77 -4.23 17.18 -10.97
CA SER A 77 -4.37 18.33 -10.07
C SER A 77 -5.85 18.70 -9.91
N ARG A 78 -6.55 17.92 -9.08
CA ARG A 78 -7.92 18.19 -8.66
C ARG A 78 -7.91 18.84 -7.28
N GLY A 79 -8.81 19.79 -7.02
CA GLY A 79 -8.83 20.61 -5.80
C GLY A 79 -9.07 19.85 -4.49
N ASP A 80 -9.28 18.53 -4.56
CA ASP A 80 -9.45 17.63 -3.44
C ASP A 80 -8.14 16.93 -3.02
N LEU A 81 -7.01 17.22 -3.67
CA LEU A 81 -5.71 16.60 -3.38
C LEU A 81 -4.59 17.65 -3.50
N ALA A 82 -3.68 17.68 -2.53
CA ALA A 82 -2.51 18.55 -2.55
C ALA A 82 -1.31 17.90 -1.87
N ILE A 83 -0.10 18.22 -2.35
CA ILE A 83 1.16 17.89 -1.66
C ILE A 83 1.62 19.17 -0.97
N VAL A 84 1.59 19.17 0.36
CA VAL A 84 1.86 20.34 1.21
C VAL A 84 3.35 20.53 1.43
N ARG A 85 4.11 19.44 1.46
CA ARG A 85 5.58 19.42 1.63
C ARG A 85 6.17 18.25 0.86
N GLY A 86 7.37 18.43 0.32
CA GLY A 86 8.19 17.38 -0.30
C GLY A 86 9.64 17.84 -0.32
N ASP A 87 10.53 17.04 0.25
CA ASP A 87 11.98 17.28 0.28
C ASP A 87 12.74 15.94 0.25
N ALA A 88 14.02 15.90 0.63
CA ALA A 88 14.79 14.66 0.67
C ALA A 88 14.41 13.72 1.84
N GLU A 89 13.85 14.27 2.91
CA GLU A 89 13.53 13.54 4.14
C GLU A 89 12.13 12.93 4.10
N GLY A 90 11.18 13.59 3.44
CA GLY A 90 9.81 13.11 3.37
C GLY A 90 8.88 13.99 2.55
N PHE A 91 7.60 13.63 2.61
CA PHE A 91 6.53 14.43 2.03
C PHE A 91 5.29 14.42 2.94
N CYS A 92 4.43 15.41 2.73
CA CYS A 92 3.12 15.49 3.31
C CYS A 92 2.10 15.74 2.21
N ALA A 93 1.05 14.93 2.15
CA ALA A 93 -0.08 15.14 1.24
C ALA A 93 -1.39 15.22 2.01
N GLY A 94 -2.32 16.03 1.51
CA GLY A 94 -3.67 16.18 2.06
C GLY A 94 -4.71 15.86 1.00
N ALA A 95 -5.77 15.16 1.38
CA ALA A 95 -6.92 14.88 0.55
C ALA A 95 -8.22 15.27 1.25
N HIS A 96 -9.07 16.00 0.54
CA HIS A 96 -10.43 16.29 0.97
C HIS A 96 -11.34 15.13 0.56
N ASP A 97 -12.12 14.67 1.53
CA ASP A 97 -13.17 13.71 1.33
C ASP A 97 -14.50 14.44 1.04
N PRO A 98 -15.04 14.38 -0.20
CA PRO A 98 -16.29 15.04 -0.53
C PRO A 98 -17.53 14.39 0.11
N GLY A 99 -17.46 13.14 0.56
CA GLY A 99 -18.59 12.45 1.19
C GLY A 99 -18.75 12.76 2.67
N THR A 100 -17.65 13.07 3.37
CA THR A 100 -17.68 13.42 4.81
C THR A 100 -17.34 14.88 5.10
N GLY A 101 -16.73 15.60 4.15
CA GLY A 101 -16.18 16.93 4.35
C GLY A 101 -14.87 16.94 5.17
N ALA A 102 -14.34 15.77 5.53
CA ALA A 102 -13.11 15.67 6.29
C ALA A 102 -11.89 15.91 5.39
N VAL A 103 -10.80 16.40 6.01
CA VAL A 103 -9.49 16.43 5.38
C VAL A 103 -8.61 15.39 6.07
N VAL A 104 -7.98 14.55 5.26
CA VAL A 104 -7.02 13.54 5.72
C VAL A 104 -5.66 13.90 5.19
N PHE A 105 -4.65 13.78 6.03
CA PHE A 105 -3.25 13.99 5.70
C PHE A 105 -2.50 12.66 5.77
N TYR A 106 -1.44 12.54 4.97
CA TYR A 106 -0.52 11.43 4.99
C TYR A 106 0.92 11.92 4.95
N SER A 107 1.77 11.35 5.80
CA SER A 107 3.22 11.41 5.69
C SER A 107 3.83 10.02 5.91
N PRO A 108 4.98 9.69 5.30
CA PRO A 108 5.65 8.42 5.55
C PRO A 108 6.01 8.19 7.02
N ALA A 109 6.41 9.25 7.73
CA ALA A 109 6.82 9.18 9.14
C ALA A 109 5.63 9.07 10.11
N GLY A 110 4.52 9.74 9.81
CA GLY A 110 3.35 9.84 10.71
C GLY A 110 2.14 9.00 10.32
N GLY A 111 2.13 8.42 9.11
CA GLY A 111 0.96 7.74 8.56
C GLY A 111 -0.20 8.69 8.29
N PHE A 112 -1.43 8.18 8.40
CA PHE A 112 -2.65 8.96 8.18
C PHE A 112 -3.06 9.75 9.43
N SER A 113 -3.41 11.03 9.25
CA SER A 113 -3.82 11.93 10.33
C SER A 113 -4.94 12.87 9.88
N ALA A 114 -5.74 13.37 10.83
CA ALA A 114 -6.68 14.46 10.58
C ALA A 114 -6.02 15.85 10.71
N VAL A 115 -4.77 15.90 11.15
CA VAL A 115 -3.98 17.12 11.36
C VAL A 115 -2.90 17.21 10.28
N PRO A 116 -2.59 18.41 9.75
CA PRO A 116 -1.49 18.60 8.79
C PRO A 116 -0.16 18.05 9.33
N CYS A 117 0.69 17.53 8.45
CA CYS A 117 1.99 17.02 8.85
C CYS A 117 2.87 18.18 9.36
N GLY A 118 3.33 18.07 10.61
CA GLY A 118 4.22 19.01 11.28
C GLY A 118 5.67 18.74 10.93
#